data_AF-A0A3B8LP80-F1
#
_entry.id   AF-A0A3B8LP80-F1
#
_cell.length_a   1.000
_cell.length_b   1.000
_cell.length_c   1.000
_cell.angle_alpha   90.00
_cell.angle_beta   90.00
_cell.angle_gamma   90.00
#
_symmetry.space_group_name_H-M   'P 1'
#
loop_
_entity.id
_entity.type
_entity.pdbx_description
1 polymer ?
#
loop_
_entity_poly.entity_id
_entity_poly.type
_entity_poly.pdbx_seq_one_letter_code
_entity_poly.pdbx_strand_id
1 'polypeptide(L)'
;MDAQSLVVQDVRSGQARTIAQGASGISNPSFRPDGSELIFSSNQTGILSMWRVLLPGGAPTQVTNRGIQPGAGLPPHFIPAPAGKILWFGARIVYNTGDAIWTVRSDGTGAKALAGAAKWFGRVGSGRKIKVILLSGKAHILNVP
;
A
#
# COMPACT_ATOMS: atom_id res chain seq x y z
N MET A 1 11.19 -19.07 -4.15
CA MET A 1 10.85 -18.15 -3.04
C MET A 1 9.91 -18.89 -2.13
N ASP A 2 10.26 -19.03 -0.85
CA ASP A 2 9.43 -19.77 0.09
C ASP A 2 8.12 -19.01 0.34
N ALA A 3 7.02 -19.76 0.47
CA ALA A 3 5.72 -19.19 0.79
C ALA A 3 5.80 -18.56 2.19
N GLN A 4 5.44 -17.27 2.28
CA GLN A 4 5.40 -16.53 3.52
C GLN A 4 3.98 -16.51 4.10
N SER A 5 3.91 -16.36 5.41
CA SER A 5 2.65 -16.11 6.11
C SER A 5 2.65 -14.69 6.67
N LEU A 6 1.52 -14.01 6.56
CA LEU A 6 1.30 -12.72 7.20
C LEU A 6 0.66 -12.95 8.57
N VAL A 7 1.36 -12.57 9.62
CA VAL A 7 0.95 -12.79 11.01
C VAL A 7 0.72 -11.45 11.68
N VAL A 8 -0.35 -11.37 12.48
CA VAL A 8 -0.62 -10.24 13.37
C VAL A 8 -0.54 -10.74 14.80
N GLN A 9 0.27 -10.06 15.60
CA GLN A 9 0.47 -10.37 17.00
C GLN A 9 -0.05 -9.22 17.86
N ASP A 10 -0.83 -9.57 18.88
CA ASP A 10 -1.16 -8.64 19.96
C ASP A 10 0.06 -8.45 20.86
N VAL A 11 0.52 -7.20 20.98
CA VAL A 11 1.77 -6.87 21.68
C VAL A 11 1.66 -7.12 23.19
N ARG A 12 0.47 -7.02 23.78
CA ARG A 12 0.28 -7.12 25.24
C ARG A 12 0.23 -8.57 25.71
N SER A 13 -0.53 -9.40 25.01
CA SER A 13 -0.76 -10.81 25.33
C SER A 13 0.23 -11.74 24.63
N GLY A 14 0.91 -11.26 23.59
CA GLY A 14 1.76 -12.08 22.73
C GLY A 14 0.98 -13.01 21.79
N GLN A 15 -0.36 -13.02 21.84
CA GLN A 15 -1.18 -13.87 20.98
C GLN A 15 -0.98 -13.50 19.51
N ALA A 16 -0.64 -14.49 18.69
CA ALA A 16 -0.42 -14.33 17.27
C ALA A 16 -1.48 -15.08 16.46
N ARG A 17 -1.89 -14.49 15.33
CA ARG A 17 -2.80 -15.11 14.36
C ARG A 17 -2.28 -14.92 12.95
N THR A 18 -2.38 -15.98 12.16
CA THR A 18 -2.12 -15.92 10.73
C THR A 18 -3.30 -15.29 10.01
N ILE A 19 -3.03 -14.20 9.29
CA ILE A 19 -4.04 -13.43 8.55
C ILE A 19 -4.13 -13.88 7.10
N ALA A 20 -2.99 -14.23 6.49
CA ALA A 20 -2.89 -14.75 5.13
C ALA A 20 -1.76 -15.78 5.02
N GLN A 21 -1.98 -16.82 4.21
CA GLN A 21 -1.02 -17.88 3.91
C GLN A 21 -0.73 -17.94 2.40
N GLY A 22 0.40 -18.55 2.04
CA GLY A 22 0.71 -18.85 0.64
C GLY A 22 1.08 -17.64 -0.20
N ALA A 23 1.28 -16.47 0.41
CA ALA A 23 1.71 -15.27 -0.29
C ALA A 23 3.24 -15.24 -0.38
N SER A 24 3.78 -14.78 -1.52
CA SER A 24 5.21 -14.58 -1.70
C SER A 24 5.57 -13.10 -1.67
N GLY A 25 6.80 -12.79 -1.25
CA GLY A 25 7.37 -11.44 -1.32
C GLY A 25 6.56 -10.41 -0.53
N ILE A 26 6.10 -10.77 0.68
CA ILE A 26 5.28 -9.91 1.52
C ILE A 26 6.13 -8.78 2.10
N SER A 27 5.68 -7.53 1.96
CA SER A 27 6.35 -6.36 2.54
C SER A 27 5.39 -5.20 2.83
N ASN A 28 5.87 -4.24 3.63
CA ASN A 28 5.19 -2.97 3.94
C ASN A 28 3.73 -3.10 4.43
N PRO A 29 3.43 -3.95 5.43
CA PRO A 29 2.07 -4.07 5.94
C PRO A 29 1.61 -2.75 6.59
N SER A 30 0.34 -2.40 6.39
CA SER A 30 -0.26 -1.19 6.97
C SER A 30 -1.72 -1.46 7.35
N PHE A 31 -2.02 -1.28 8.63
CA PHE A 31 -3.39 -1.43 9.13
C PHE A 31 -4.27 -0.28 8.67
N ARG A 32 -5.50 -0.62 8.28
CA ARG A 32 -6.56 0.36 8.20
C ARG A 32 -6.79 0.93 9.61
N PRO A 33 -7.06 2.24 9.78
CA PRO A 33 -7.11 2.87 11.10
C PRO A 33 -8.16 2.29 12.06
N ASP A 34 -9.24 1.70 11.53
CA ASP A 34 -10.28 1.04 12.31
C ASP A 34 -9.92 -0.42 12.68
N GLY A 35 -8.75 -0.92 12.26
CA GLY A 35 -8.31 -2.28 12.53
C GLY A 35 -9.06 -3.36 11.76
N SER A 36 -9.92 -3.01 10.79
CA SER A 36 -10.73 -4.00 10.06
C SER A 36 -9.98 -4.68 8.91
N GLU A 37 -8.91 -4.05 8.40
CA GLU A 37 -8.21 -4.45 7.18
C GLU A 37 -6.70 -4.25 7.31
N LEU A 38 -5.95 -5.05 6.56
CA LEU A 38 -4.51 -4.93 6.37
C LEU A 38 -4.20 -4.83 4.88
N ILE A 39 -3.49 -3.79 4.45
CA ILE A 39 -2.89 -3.68 3.11
C ILE A 39 -1.42 -4.09 3.20
N PHE A 40 -0.92 -4.77 2.18
CA PHE A 40 0.48 -5.17 2.08
C PHE A 40 0.89 -5.29 0.61
N SER A 41 2.20 -5.32 0.35
CA SER A 41 2.73 -5.63 -0.98
C SER A 41 3.04 -7.11 -1.09
N SER A 42 2.68 -7.75 -2.21
CA SER A 42 3.03 -9.16 -2.50
C SER A 42 3.18 -9.41 -4.00
N ASN A 43 4.11 -10.29 -4.37
CA ASN A 43 4.33 -10.76 -5.74
C ASN A 43 3.71 -12.14 -6.00
N GLN A 44 2.69 -12.55 -5.23
CA GLN A 44 2.06 -13.87 -5.34
C GLN A 44 1.46 -14.20 -6.71
N THR A 45 1.25 -13.21 -7.59
CA THR A 45 0.84 -13.40 -8.99
C THR A 45 1.97 -13.14 -9.98
N GLY A 46 3.23 -13.24 -9.55
CA GLY A 46 4.43 -12.94 -10.36
C GLY A 46 4.75 -11.44 -10.50
N ILE A 47 3.76 -10.57 -10.39
CA ILE A 47 3.90 -9.11 -10.39
C ILE A 47 3.68 -8.59 -8.97
N LEU A 48 4.64 -7.82 -8.46
CA LEU A 48 4.53 -7.19 -7.16
C LEU A 48 3.41 -6.14 -7.17
N SER A 49 2.40 -6.35 -6.33
CA SER A 49 1.15 -5.61 -6.30
C SER A 49 0.75 -5.28 -4.86
N MET A 50 -0.16 -4.31 -4.67
CA MET A 50 -0.84 -4.15 -3.39
C MET A 50 -1.98 -5.15 -3.27
N TRP A 51 -2.05 -5.78 -2.10
CA TRP A 51 -3.07 -6.74 -1.70
C TRP A 51 -3.66 -6.31 -0.37
N ARG A 52 -4.93 -6.65 -0.15
CA ARG A 52 -5.58 -6.44 1.14
C ARG A 52 -6.24 -7.70 1.65
N VAL A 53 -6.37 -7.78 2.96
CA VAL A 53 -7.07 -8.86 3.65
C VAL A 53 -7.87 -8.29 4.82
N LEU A 54 -9.08 -8.82 5.03
CA LEU A 54 -9.90 -8.48 6.19
C LEU A 54 -9.30 -9.13 7.45
N LEU A 55 -9.44 -8.49 8.61
CA LEU A 55 -9.23 -9.14 9.90
C LEU A 55 -10.53 -9.82 10.35
N PRO A 56 -10.46 -11.01 11.00
CA PRO A 56 -9.29 -11.66 11.59
C PRO A 56 -8.42 -12.47 10.61
N GLY A 57 -8.78 -12.51 9.32
CA GLY A 57 -8.06 -13.23 8.27
C GLY A 57 -8.97 -13.48 7.06
N GLY A 58 -8.41 -14.10 6.02
CA GLY A 58 -9.17 -14.52 4.84
C GLY A 58 -8.31 -14.57 3.58
N ALA A 59 -8.96 -14.81 2.44
CA ALA A 59 -8.30 -14.77 1.14
C ALA A 59 -7.93 -13.31 0.78
N PRO A 60 -6.63 -12.99 0.54
CA PRO A 60 -6.26 -11.66 0.11
C PRO A 60 -6.84 -11.31 -1.25
N THR A 61 -7.27 -10.06 -1.41
CA THR A 61 -7.75 -9.51 -2.69
C THR A 61 -6.73 -8.53 -3.25
N GLN A 62 -6.46 -8.63 -4.55
CA GLN A 62 -5.52 -7.73 -5.23
C GLN A 62 -6.15 -6.36 -5.40
N VAL A 63 -5.48 -5.32 -4.92
CA VAL A 63 -5.91 -3.93 -5.05
C VAL A 63 -5.37 -3.31 -6.34
N THR A 64 -4.14 -3.65 -6.73
CA THR A 64 -3.48 -3.00 -7.87
C THR A 64 -2.82 -4.00 -8.80
N ASN A 65 -3.53 -4.45 -9.84
CA ASN A 65 -2.97 -5.17 -11.00
C ASN A 65 -4.01 -5.42 -12.11
N ARG A 66 -5.03 -4.58 -12.27
CA ARG A 66 -6.16 -4.89 -13.16
C ARG A 66 -5.86 -4.76 -14.67
N GLY A 67 -4.61 -4.66 -15.13
CA GLY A 67 -4.37 -4.45 -16.57
C GLY A 67 -2.93 -4.45 -17.08
N ILE A 68 -2.05 -5.33 -16.62
CA ILE A 68 -0.70 -5.46 -17.23
C ILE A 68 -0.68 -6.74 -18.06
N GLN A 69 -0.81 -6.61 -19.39
CA GLN A 69 -0.40 -7.66 -20.33
C GLN A 69 1.13 -7.66 -20.47
N PRO A 70 1.81 -8.83 -20.51
CA PRO A 70 3.24 -8.89 -20.79
C PRO A 70 3.58 -8.21 -22.13
N GLY A 71 4.57 -7.31 -22.15
CA GLY A 71 5.07 -6.66 -23.37
C GLY A 71 4.50 -5.26 -23.69
N ALA A 72 3.54 -4.75 -22.91
CA ALA A 72 2.88 -3.46 -23.19
C ALA A 72 3.67 -2.20 -22.75
N GLY A 73 4.94 -2.34 -22.34
CA GLY A 73 5.60 -1.33 -21.51
C GLY A 73 4.90 -1.20 -20.15
N LEU A 74 5.48 -0.43 -19.22
CA LEU A 74 4.77 -0.15 -17.96
C LEU A 74 3.55 0.72 -18.31
N PRO A 75 2.28 0.27 -18.14
CA PRO A 75 1.16 1.16 -18.37
C PRO A 75 1.26 2.38 -17.43
N PRO A 76 0.62 3.52 -17.73
CA PRO A 76 0.50 4.69 -16.83
C PRO A 76 -0.17 4.40 -15.45
N HIS A 77 -0.35 3.13 -15.09
CA HIS A 77 -0.86 2.62 -13.82
C HIS A 77 -0.06 1.42 -13.30
N PHE A 78 1.12 1.14 -13.88
CA PHE A 78 2.04 0.14 -13.35
C PHE A 78 2.54 0.62 -11.99
N ILE A 79 2.40 -0.22 -10.98
CA ILE A 79 2.93 0.03 -9.64
C ILE A 79 4.08 -0.95 -9.45
N PRO A 80 5.33 -0.54 -9.72
CA PRO A 80 6.42 -1.17 -9.04
C PRO A 80 6.30 -0.73 -7.57
N ALA A 81 5.99 -1.64 -6.66
CA ALA A 81 6.65 -1.57 -5.35
C ALA A 81 7.98 -2.36 -5.49
N PRO A 82 9.02 -2.26 -4.62
CA PRO A 82 8.87 -2.03 -3.17
C PRO A 82 9.97 -1.18 -2.49
N ALA A 83 9.56 -0.29 -1.58
CA ALA A 83 10.28 0.12 -0.36
C ALA A 83 9.56 1.29 0.34
N GLY A 84 8.70 2.00 -0.39
CA GLY A 84 7.96 3.13 0.14
C GLY A 84 6.90 2.74 1.16
N LYS A 85 6.74 3.60 2.16
CA LYS A 85 5.64 3.58 3.14
C LYS A 85 4.28 3.48 2.46
N ILE A 86 3.34 2.73 3.02
CA ILE A 86 1.92 2.69 2.62
C ILE A 86 1.07 3.31 3.73
N LEU A 87 0.16 4.21 3.36
CA LEU A 87 -0.73 4.89 4.31
C LEU A 87 -2.19 4.81 3.92
N TRP A 88 -3.03 4.53 4.91
CA TRP A 88 -4.48 4.65 4.80
C TRP A 88 -4.99 6.05 5.12
N PHE A 89 -5.95 6.52 4.32
CA PHE A 89 -6.67 7.78 4.47
C PHE A 89 -8.16 7.59 4.14
N GLY A 90 -8.93 7.15 5.14
CA GLY A 90 -10.34 6.79 4.93
C GLY A 90 -10.46 5.66 3.90
N ALA A 91 -11.24 5.90 2.83
CA ALA A 91 -11.42 4.94 1.74
C ALA A 91 -10.29 4.94 0.70
N ARG A 92 -9.18 5.64 0.96
CA ARG A 92 -8.05 5.75 0.04
C ARG A 92 -6.76 5.24 0.65
N ILE A 93 -5.88 4.77 -0.23
CA ILE A 93 -4.52 4.36 0.06
C ILE A 93 -3.60 5.37 -0.61
N VAL A 94 -2.52 5.76 0.07
CA VAL A 94 -1.45 6.61 -0.44
C VAL A 94 -0.11 5.89 -0.32
N TYR A 95 0.65 5.88 -1.41
CA TYR A 95 1.88 5.10 -1.54
C TYR A 95 2.90 5.84 -2.40
N ASN A 96 4.17 5.50 -2.21
CA ASN A 96 5.30 6.08 -2.95
C ASN A 96 5.88 5.02 -3.90
N THR A 97 5.98 5.36 -5.18
CA THR A 97 6.55 4.52 -6.26
C THR A 97 8.03 4.84 -6.53
N GLY A 98 8.60 5.83 -5.84
CA GLY A 98 9.96 6.34 -6.01
C GLY A 98 10.00 7.60 -6.87
N ASP A 99 9.22 7.60 -7.96
CA ASP A 99 9.08 8.70 -8.91
C ASP A 99 7.90 9.64 -8.59
N ALA A 100 6.92 9.18 -7.82
CA ALA A 100 5.74 9.95 -7.44
C ALA A 100 5.07 9.42 -6.16
N ILE A 101 4.28 10.29 -5.55
CA ILE A 101 3.29 9.92 -4.53
C ILE A 101 1.95 9.73 -5.22
N TRP A 102 1.34 8.57 -5.02
CA TRP A 102 0.07 8.18 -5.65
C TRP A 102 -1.02 7.97 -4.61
N THR A 103 -2.28 8.12 -5.04
CA THR A 103 -3.44 7.68 -4.27
C THR A 103 -4.38 6.82 -5.11
N VAL A 104 -4.94 5.78 -4.51
CA VAL A 104 -5.95 4.92 -5.10
C VAL A 104 -7.08 4.69 -4.08
N ARG A 105 -8.30 4.41 -4.54
CA ARG A 105 -9.36 3.95 -3.65
C ARG A 105 -9.03 2.53 -3.15
N SER A 106 -9.54 2.17 -1.98
CA SER A 106 -9.30 0.84 -1.38
C SER A 106 -9.87 -0.32 -2.20
N ASP A 107 -10.80 -0.03 -3.11
CA ASP A 107 -11.33 -0.96 -4.12
C ASP A 107 -10.42 -1.10 -5.37
N GLY A 108 -9.31 -0.37 -5.44
CA GLY A 108 -8.37 -0.37 -6.55
C GLY A 108 -8.68 0.63 -7.66
N THR A 109 -9.78 1.38 -7.57
CA THR A 109 -10.20 2.33 -8.61
C THR A 109 -9.68 3.76 -8.37
N GLY A 110 -9.75 4.59 -9.42
CA GLY A 110 -9.45 6.02 -9.31
C GLY A 110 -8.03 6.34 -8.85
N ALA A 111 -7.04 5.55 -9.31
CA ALA A 111 -5.63 5.81 -9.07
C ALA A 111 -5.20 7.13 -9.73
N LYS A 112 -4.48 7.98 -9.01
CA LYS A 112 -3.90 9.23 -9.55
C LYS A 112 -2.67 9.68 -8.77
N ALA A 113 -1.79 10.41 -9.45
CA ALA A 113 -0.65 11.06 -8.81
C ALA A 113 -1.11 12.23 -7.92
N LEU A 114 -0.49 12.37 -6.75
CA LEU A 114 -0.64 13.48 -5.82
C LEU A 114 0.51 14.48 -5.93
N ALA A 115 1.73 13.97 -6.15
CA ALA A 115 2.94 14.77 -6.33
C ALA A 115 4.01 13.94 -7.05
N GLY A 116 5.03 14.61 -7.60
CA GLY A 116 6.23 13.94 -8.12
C GLY A 116 7.11 13.37 -7.00
N ALA A 117 8.33 13.02 -7.37
CA ALA A 117 9.25 12.27 -6.52
C ALA A 117 9.50 12.97 -5.17
N ALA A 118 9.37 12.18 -4.10
CA ALA A 118 9.48 12.64 -2.73
C ALA A 118 10.38 11.72 -1.91
N LYS A 119 11.25 12.32 -1.08
CA LYS A 119 12.06 11.57 -0.11
C LYS A 119 11.22 11.05 1.05
N TRP A 120 10.13 11.74 1.38
CA TRP A 120 9.31 11.40 2.53
C TRP A 120 7.86 11.87 2.38
N PHE A 121 6.94 11.11 2.96
CA PHE A 121 5.57 11.55 3.19
C PHE A 121 4.94 10.96 4.46
N GLY A 122 3.94 11.65 5.00
CA GLY A 122 3.24 11.22 6.21
C GLY A 122 1.90 11.93 6.43
N ARG A 123 1.02 11.28 7.19
CA ARG A 123 -0.21 11.91 7.69
C ARG A 123 0.14 13.03 8.65
N VAL A 124 -0.53 14.17 8.49
CA VAL A 124 -0.41 15.29 9.42
C VAL A 124 -1.79 15.64 9.95
N GLY A 125 -1.94 15.52 11.27
CA GLY A 125 -3.21 15.74 11.97
C GLY A 125 -4.25 14.64 11.73
N SER A 126 -5.45 14.85 12.28
CA SER A 126 -6.57 13.91 12.21
C SER A 126 -7.30 13.90 10.85
N GLY A 127 -6.98 14.82 9.93
CA GLY A 127 -7.66 14.96 8.64
C GLY A 127 -7.06 14.16 7.47
N ARG A 128 -7.52 14.49 6.25
CA ARG A 128 -7.02 13.97 4.95
C ARG A 128 -5.75 14.69 4.46
N LYS A 129 -4.94 15.22 5.37
CA LYS A 129 -3.74 16.01 5.03
C LYS A 129 -2.50 15.14 5.05
N ILE A 130 -1.66 15.31 4.02
CA ILE A 130 -0.36 14.68 3.90
C ILE A 130 0.71 15.75 3.80
N LYS A 131 1.77 15.63 4.60
CA LYS A 131 3.00 16.38 4.38
C LYS A 131 3.92 15.55 3.51
N VAL A 132 4.42 16.15 2.44
CA VAL A 132 5.36 15.56 1.50
C VAL A 132 6.62 16.41 1.47
N ILE A 133 7.79 15.78 1.47
CA ILE A 133 9.09 16.44 1.27
C ILE A 133 9.63 15.97 -0.08
N LEU A 134 9.69 16.90 -1.03
CA LEU A 134 10.17 16.64 -2.38
C LEU A 134 11.69 16.42 -2.39
N LEU A 135 12.21 15.83 -3.48
CA LEU A 135 13.66 15.64 -3.63
C LEU A 135 14.46 16.94 -3.54
N SER A 136 13.85 18.09 -3.87
CA SER A 136 14.42 19.44 -3.72
C SER A 136 14.53 19.94 -2.27
N GLY A 137 14.08 19.15 -1.28
CA GLY A 137 14.07 19.53 0.13
C GLY A 137 12.90 20.40 0.56
N LYS A 138 12.05 20.85 -0.37
CA LYS A 138 10.85 21.64 -0.05
C LYS A 138 9.72 20.76 0.47
N ALA A 139 9.09 21.19 1.56
CA ALA A 139 7.93 20.53 2.15
C ALA A 139 6.62 21.16 1.67
N HIS A 140 5.66 20.33 1.29
CA HIS A 140 4.31 20.74 0.87
C HIS A 140 3.24 19.98 1.66
N ILE A 141 2.08 20.62 1.87
CA ILE A 141 0.89 19.97 2.41
C ILE A 141 -0.07 19.70 1.25
N LEU A 142 -0.46 18.44 1.09
CA LEU A 142 -1.40 17.98 0.08
C LEU A 142 -2.68 17.48 0.76
N ASN A 143 -3.81 17.70 0.12
CA ASN A 143 -5.09 17.11 0.53
C ASN A 143 -5.34 15.84 -0.27
N VAL A 144 -5.70 14.78 0.42
CA VAL A 144 -6.21 13.54 -0.19
C VAL A 144 -7.72 13.71 -0.40
N PRO A 145 -8.23 13.59 -1.63
CA PRO A 145 -9.65 13.70 -1.93
C PRO A 145 -10.50 12.69 -1.16
#